data_AF-A0A7T7HZP6-F1
#
_entry.id   AF-A0A7T7HZP6-F1
#
_cell.length_a   1.000
_cell.length_b   1.000
_cell.length_c   1.000
_cell.angle_alpha   90.00
_cell.angle_beta   90.00
_cell.angle_gamma   90.00
#
_symmetry.space_group_name_H-M   'P 1'
#
loop_
_entity.id
_entity.type
_entity.pdbx_description
1 polymer ?
#
loop_
_entity_poly.entity_id
_entity_poly.type
_entity_poly.pdbx_seq_one_letter_code
_entity_poly.pdbx_strand_id
1 'polypeptide(L)'
;MNGLRAVIVCLVIACAAVVSPTSAMAVTPVAAEAAKPSWSALPVPAAAPPVTVSDLAARGPGEAWATGYEHAADGLRPMLYRWDGTAWSTDATFPGAGEPGWLGKVRFVGEEVWIFHNRAGTGEILRRSAAGWNAVPLPQTLWTYQDFTAVPGGAWVVGEDDTGLKVLHYDGSGWTTQATPDGVLYVMGINARTATDAWAWADTSTGSTVLRWDGTAWQDAKVPLPPNSNVHTILLEPSGRVTIGGSQYTDGVARTYLMTFNGRAWRTTYPPLGDTYTEAMVRGPDGALWLPVRSDRAFQSKYARVDGPRTTFSYGPERTNAIDVKPRALARAGSALLSFGTVEIYGSKPNLMSERLGG
;
A
#
# COMPACT_ATOMS: atom_id res chain seq x y z
N MET A 1 -20.39 -2.37 34.96
CA MET A 1 -20.74 -2.54 33.53
C MET A 1 -19.43 -2.69 32.77
N ASN A 2 -19.03 -3.92 32.47
CA ASN A 2 -17.77 -4.22 31.79
C ASN A 2 -17.94 -3.88 30.30
N GLY A 3 -17.34 -2.76 29.87
CA GLY A 3 -17.43 -2.29 28.49
C GLY A 3 -16.86 -3.30 27.52
N LEU A 4 -17.62 -3.62 26.47
CA LEU A 4 -17.15 -4.39 25.32
C LEU A 4 -15.90 -3.71 24.75
N ARG A 5 -14.82 -4.47 24.55
CA ARG A 5 -13.63 -4.02 23.82
C ARG A 5 -13.48 -4.86 22.56
N ALA A 6 -13.54 -4.21 21.41
CA ALA A 6 -13.15 -4.78 20.13
C ALA A 6 -11.60 -4.80 20.06
N VAL A 7 -11.04 -5.90 19.57
CA VAL A 7 -9.59 -6.07 19.40
C VAL A 7 -9.26 -6.07 17.92
N ILE A 8 -8.41 -5.14 17.49
CA ILE A 8 -7.90 -5.04 16.11
C ILE A 8 -6.53 -5.71 16.04
N VAL A 9 -6.36 -6.75 15.22
CA VAL A 9 -5.08 -7.47 15.04
C VAL A 9 -4.59 -7.35 13.60
N CYS A 10 -3.28 -7.22 13.42
CA CYS A 10 -2.61 -7.26 12.13
C CYS A 10 -2.66 -8.66 11.50
N LEU A 11 -2.83 -8.72 10.19
CA LEU A 11 -2.99 -9.98 9.46
C LEU A 11 -2.26 -9.95 8.12
N VAL A 12 -1.40 -10.92 7.87
CA VAL A 12 -0.86 -11.19 6.53
C VAL A 12 -1.56 -12.40 5.90
N ILE A 13 -1.96 -12.26 4.64
CA ILE A 13 -2.52 -13.36 3.85
C ILE A 13 -1.71 -13.53 2.57
N ALA A 14 -1.26 -14.76 2.30
CA ALA A 14 -0.59 -15.11 1.06
C ALA A 14 -1.59 -15.70 0.07
N CYS A 15 -1.49 -15.33 -1.21
CA CYS A 15 -2.18 -15.98 -2.31
C CYS A 15 -1.17 -16.74 -3.17
N ALA A 16 -1.35 -18.06 -3.33
CA ALA A 16 -0.69 -18.78 -4.39
C ALA A 16 -1.47 -18.52 -5.70
N ALA A 17 -0.83 -17.88 -6.68
CA ALA A 17 -1.45 -17.61 -7.98
C ALA A 17 -0.77 -18.41 -9.10
N VAL A 18 -1.60 -18.84 -10.03
CA VAL A 18 -1.38 -19.85 -11.06
C VAL A 18 -0.25 -19.48 -12.00
N VAL A 19 0.76 -20.35 -12.09
CA VAL A 19 1.73 -20.31 -13.20
C VAL A 19 0.99 -20.84 -14.43
N SER A 20 0.78 -20.00 -15.45
CA SER A 20 0.45 -20.53 -16.78
C SER A 20 1.75 -21.12 -17.35
N PRO A 21 1.79 -22.41 -17.76
CA PRO A 21 2.99 -22.95 -18.38
C PRO A 21 3.27 -22.18 -19.68
N THR A 22 4.48 -21.65 -19.80
CA THR A 22 5.02 -21.16 -21.07
C THR A 22 4.99 -22.31 -22.07
N SER A 23 4.14 -22.21 -23.09
CA SER A 23 3.97 -23.24 -24.11
C SER A 23 5.22 -23.35 -24.98
N ALA A 24 6.02 -24.40 -24.72
CA ALA A 24 6.90 -24.98 -25.71
C ALA A 24 6.22 -26.22 -26.30
N MET A 25 5.99 -26.15 -27.61
CA MET A 25 5.55 -27.20 -28.54
C MET A 25 4.09 -27.70 -28.47
N ALA A 26 3.55 -27.83 -29.68
CA ALA A 26 2.15 -28.05 -30.00
C ALA A 26 1.65 -29.44 -29.59
N VAL A 27 0.75 -29.46 -28.61
CA VAL A 27 -0.35 -30.44 -28.49
C VAL A 27 -1.57 -29.64 -28.07
N THR A 28 -2.74 -29.91 -28.66
CA THR A 28 -4.01 -29.26 -28.35
C THR A 28 -4.20 -29.14 -26.83
N PRO A 29 -4.28 -27.93 -26.24
CA PRO A 29 -4.48 -27.82 -24.81
C PRO A 29 -5.94 -28.17 -24.51
N VAL A 30 -6.16 -29.27 -23.78
CA VAL A 30 -7.32 -29.32 -22.89
C VAL A 30 -7.16 -28.11 -21.98
N ALA A 31 -8.11 -27.18 -22.01
CA ALA A 31 -8.09 -26.00 -21.15
C ALA A 31 -8.11 -26.49 -19.69
N ALA A 32 -6.93 -26.60 -19.07
CA ALA A 32 -6.82 -26.75 -17.63
C ALA A 32 -7.54 -25.54 -17.03
N GLU A 33 -8.62 -25.79 -16.30
CA GLU A 33 -9.33 -24.75 -15.56
C GLU A 33 -8.29 -24.05 -14.68
N ALA A 34 -8.02 -22.77 -14.94
CA ALA A 34 -7.03 -22.02 -14.18
C ALA A 34 -7.40 -22.12 -12.70
N ALA A 35 -6.51 -22.70 -11.90
CA ALA A 35 -6.78 -22.97 -10.50
C ALA A 35 -7.25 -21.68 -9.81
N LYS A 36 -8.34 -21.76 -9.05
CA LYS A 36 -8.88 -20.58 -8.38
C LYS A 36 -7.84 -20.05 -7.40
N PRO A 37 -7.62 -18.73 -7.36
CA PRO A 37 -6.71 -18.11 -6.39
C PRO A 37 -7.12 -18.51 -4.98
N SER A 38 -6.19 -19.11 -4.23
CA SER A 38 -6.41 -19.54 -2.85
C SER A 38 -5.60 -18.66 -1.91
N TRP A 39 -6.25 -18.18 -0.85
CA TRP A 39 -5.65 -17.33 0.16
C TRP A 39 -5.44 -18.11 1.46
N SER A 40 -4.24 -18.01 2.05
CA SER A 40 -3.89 -18.64 3.32
C SER A 40 -3.41 -17.59 4.33
N ALA A 41 -3.88 -17.69 5.57
CA ALA A 41 -3.41 -16.82 6.64
C ALA A 41 -1.98 -17.20 7.02
N LEU A 42 -1.12 -16.20 7.19
CA LEU A 42 0.19 -16.37 7.78
C LEU A 42 0.16 -15.89 9.23
N PRO A 43 0.81 -16.59 10.18
CA PRO A 43 0.96 -16.12 11.55
C PRO A 43 1.74 -14.80 11.56
N VAL A 44 1.26 -13.83 12.34
CA VAL A 44 1.91 -12.55 12.57
C VAL A 44 1.97 -12.32 14.07
N PRO A 45 3.09 -11.85 14.64
CA PRO A 45 3.14 -11.54 16.07
C PRO A 45 2.06 -10.53 16.46
N ALA A 46 1.38 -10.80 17.57
CA ALA A 46 0.31 -9.94 18.06
C ALA A 46 0.82 -8.53 18.39
N ALA A 47 0.00 -7.54 18.08
CA ALA A 47 0.22 -6.14 18.46
C ALA A 47 -0.84 -5.68 19.46
N ALA A 48 -0.57 -4.59 20.18
CA ALA A 48 -1.53 -4.04 21.12
C ALA A 48 -2.64 -3.31 20.35
N PRO A 49 -3.91 -3.76 20.42
CA PRO A 49 -5.02 -3.04 19.80
C PRO A 49 -5.31 -1.72 20.53
N PRO A 50 -5.83 -0.69 19.86
CA PRO A 50 -6.10 -0.59 18.42
C PRO A 50 -4.84 -0.45 17.55
N VAL A 51 -4.84 -1.08 16.38
CA VAL A 51 -3.75 -0.99 15.38
C VAL A 51 -4.22 -0.37 14.07
N THR A 52 -3.32 0.35 13.42
CA THR A 52 -3.49 0.85 12.06
C THR A 52 -2.38 0.32 11.17
N VAL A 53 -2.76 -0.32 10.07
CA VAL A 53 -1.83 -0.72 9.00
C VAL A 53 -1.51 0.48 8.12
N SER A 54 -0.25 0.65 7.76
CA SER A 54 0.21 1.70 6.85
C SER A 54 0.55 1.15 5.47
N ASP A 55 1.48 0.20 5.38
CA ASP A 55 1.96 -0.30 4.08
C ASP A 55 2.55 -1.71 4.18
N LEU A 56 2.77 -2.33 3.02
CA LEU A 56 3.40 -3.63 2.83
C LEU A 56 4.25 -3.61 1.56
N ALA A 57 5.51 -4.00 1.67
CA ALA A 57 6.38 -4.22 0.52
C ALA A 57 6.97 -5.63 0.57
N ALA A 58 7.14 -6.26 -0.60
CA ALA A 58 7.78 -7.56 -0.73
C ALA A 58 8.85 -7.55 -1.82
N ARG A 59 9.95 -8.26 -1.55
CA ARG A 59 11.06 -8.50 -2.48
C ARG A 59 11.18 -10.01 -2.67
N GLY A 60 10.36 -10.53 -3.58
CA GLY A 60 10.24 -11.97 -3.80
C GLY A 60 9.56 -12.71 -2.63
N PRO A 61 9.65 -14.05 -2.59
CA PRO A 61 8.98 -14.86 -1.58
C PRO A 61 9.70 -14.88 -0.23
N GLY A 62 10.99 -14.50 -0.19
CA GLY A 62 11.87 -14.61 0.97
C GLY A 62 11.96 -13.37 1.84
N GLU A 63 11.39 -12.24 1.41
CA GLU A 63 11.51 -11.00 2.17
C GLU A 63 10.32 -10.09 1.94
N ALA A 64 9.71 -9.66 3.05
CA ALA A 64 8.67 -8.64 3.04
C ALA A 64 8.72 -7.84 4.34
N TRP A 65 8.24 -6.60 4.27
CA TRP A 65 8.20 -5.68 5.39
C TRP A 65 6.81 -5.05 5.44
N ALA A 66 6.24 -4.98 6.63
CA ALA A 66 4.93 -4.37 6.86
C ALA A 66 5.04 -3.35 7.98
N THR A 67 4.39 -2.21 7.78
CA THR A 67 4.46 -1.05 8.67
C THR A 67 3.08 -0.68 9.19
N GLY A 68 3.07 -0.03 10.35
CA GLY A 68 1.86 0.48 10.95
C GLY A 68 2.15 1.18 12.26
N TYR A 69 1.12 1.31 13.07
CA TYR A 69 1.22 1.81 14.42
C TYR A 69 0.09 1.31 15.32
N GLU A 70 0.36 1.21 16.62
CA GLU A 70 -0.62 0.93 17.66
C GLU A 70 -0.95 2.20 18.45
N HIS A 71 -2.10 2.20 19.11
CA HIS A 71 -2.54 3.29 19.97
C HIS A 71 -2.21 2.96 21.43
N ALA A 72 -1.09 3.48 21.92
CA ALA A 72 -0.69 3.37 23.32
C ALA A 72 -1.29 4.52 24.16
N ALA A 73 -1.17 4.41 25.49
CA ALA A 73 -1.74 5.38 26.43
C ALA A 73 -1.13 6.79 26.29
N ASP A 74 0.12 6.88 25.85
CA ASP A 74 0.86 8.14 25.73
C ASP A 74 1.05 8.61 24.28
N GLY A 75 0.44 7.93 23.31
CA GLY A 75 0.48 8.30 21.90
C GLY A 75 0.50 7.11 20.95
N LEU A 76 0.68 7.40 19.66
CA LEU A 76 0.89 6.35 18.65
C LEU A 76 2.25 5.68 18.89
N ARG A 77 2.36 4.38 18.61
CA ARG A 77 3.63 3.65 18.64
C ARG A 77 3.91 3.00 17.30
N PRO A 78 5.11 3.16 16.73
CA PRO A 78 5.47 2.56 15.45
C PRO A 78 5.52 1.04 15.54
N MET A 79 5.03 0.36 14.51
CA MET A 79 5.07 -1.10 14.37
C MET A 79 5.75 -1.50 13.08
N LEU A 80 6.75 -2.37 13.19
CA LEU A 80 7.50 -2.91 12.06
C LEU A 80 7.52 -4.43 12.12
N TYR A 81 7.05 -5.06 11.04
CA TYR A 81 7.12 -6.51 10.85
C TYR A 81 8.03 -6.84 9.68
N ARG A 82 8.75 -7.95 9.81
CA ARG A 82 9.63 -8.50 8.80
C ARG A 82 9.30 -9.97 8.55
N TRP A 83 9.25 -10.34 7.28
CA TRP A 83 9.17 -11.71 6.80
C TRP A 83 10.53 -12.16 6.31
N ASP A 84 10.95 -13.37 6.71
CA ASP A 84 12.24 -13.96 6.34
C ASP A 84 12.14 -15.10 5.31
N GLY A 85 10.95 -15.31 4.74
CA GLY A 85 10.66 -16.46 3.86
C GLY A 85 9.90 -17.58 4.56
N THR A 86 9.85 -17.56 5.90
CA THR A 86 9.25 -18.63 6.70
C THR A 86 8.33 -18.12 7.81
N ALA A 87 8.70 -17.03 8.49
CA ALA A 87 7.93 -16.48 9.60
C ALA A 87 7.96 -14.94 9.60
N TRP A 88 6.89 -14.36 10.15
CA TRP A 88 6.86 -12.94 10.48
C TRP A 88 7.42 -12.71 11.89
N SER A 89 8.27 -11.71 12.04
CA SER A 89 8.77 -11.23 13.34
C SER A 89 8.58 -9.73 13.46
N THR A 90 8.46 -9.22 14.69
CA THR A 90 8.57 -7.77 14.94
C THR A 90 10.04 -7.35 14.92
N ASP A 91 10.30 -6.15 14.42
CA ASP A 91 11.63 -5.52 14.48
C ASP A 91 11.52 -4.20 15.25
N ALA A 92 12.18 -4.12 16.41
CA ALA A 92 12.24 -2.91 17.23
C ALA A 92 13.67 -2.32 17.30
N THR A 93 14.55 -2.73 16.38
CA THR A 93 15.98 -2.32 16.37
C THR A 93 16.21 -0.97 15.69
N PHE A 94 15.17 -0.37 15.11
CA PHE A 94 15.25 0.92 14.45
C PHE A 94 15.23 2.10 15.46
N PRO A 95 15.90 3.23 15.15
CA PRO A 95 15.85 4.43 15.99
C PRO A 95 14.41 4.92 16.23
N GLY A 96 14.06 5.15 17.50
CA GLY A 96 12.73 5.66 17.86
C GLY A 96 11.63 4.60 18.01
N ALA A 97 11.95 3.30 17.97
CA ALA A 97 10.96 2.23 18.14
C ALA A 97 10.15 2.32 19.46
N GLY A 98 10.74 2.86 20.53
CA GLY A 98 10.08 3.06 21.81
C GLY A 98 9.48 4.46 22.02
N GLU A 99 9.52 5.33 21.01
CA GLU A 99 9.07 6.73 21.10
C GLU A 99 7.68 6.92 20.48
N PRO A 100 6.93 7.98 20.85
CA PRO A 100 5.64 8.23 20.23
C PRO A 100 5.84 8.52 18.75
N GLY A 101 5.05 7.91 17.88
CA GLY A 101 5.28 7.99 16.44
C GLY A 101 4.56 6.92 15.64
N TRP A 102 4.85 6.87 14.35
CA TRP A 102 4.26 5.91 13.43
C TRP A 102 5.16 5.66 12.22
N LEU A 103 5.04 4.46 11.64
CA LEU A 103 5.67 4.12 10.36
C LEU A 103 4.66 4.20 9.22
N GLY A 104 5.04 4.90 8.16
CA GLY A 104 4.28 5.07 6.93
C GLY A 104 4.71 4.09 5.85
N LYS A 105 4.80 4.57 4.60
CA LYS A 105 5.19 3.74 3.45
C LYS A 105 6.58 3.11 3.60
N VAL A 106 6.69 1.89 3.10
CA VAL A 106 7.95 1.12 3.01
C VAL A 106 8.30 0.85 1.55
N ARG A 107 9.57 1.02 1.20
CA ARG A 107 10.09 0.81 -0.17
C ARG A 107 11.39 0.03 -0.14
N PHE A 108 11.55 -0.91 -1.08
CA PHE A 108 12.84 -1.49 -1.39
C PHE A 108 13.59 -0.59 -2.37
N VAL A 109 14.84 -0.25 -2.05
CA VAL A 109 15.73 0.57 -2.87
C VAL A 109 17.03 -0.20 -3.05
N GLY A 110 17.12 -0.98 -4.14
CA GLY A 110 18.20 -1.94 -4.32
C GLY A 110 18.19 -2.99 -3.21
N GLU A 111 19.27 -3.05 -2.43
CA GLU A 111 19.41 -3.93 -1.26
C GLU A 111 18.91 -3.31 0.05
N GLU A 112 18.55 -2.03 0.04
CA GLU A 112 18.10 -1.32 1.22
C GLU A 112 16.57 -1.31 1.35
N VAL A 113 16.11 -1.11 2.58
CA VAL A 113 14.69 -0.85 2.88
C VAL A 113 14.58 0.54 3.45
N TRP A 114 13.71 1.35 2.84
CA TRP A 114 13.48 2.74 3.24
C TRP A 114 12.05 2.88 3.75
N ILE A 115 11.90 3.51 4.91
CA ILE A 115 10.61 3.64 5.60
C ILE A 115 10.41 5.08 6.02
N PHE A 116 9.25 5.64 5.71
CA PHE A 116 8.86 6.93 6.25
C PHE A 116 8.47 6.79 7.72
N HIS A 117 9.08 7.58 8.59
CA HIS A 117 8.91 7.51 10.03
C HIS A 117 8.56 8.90 10.58
N ASN A 118 7.49 8.96 11.35
CA ASN A 118 7.25 10.08 12.25
C ASN A 118 7.72 9.69 13.65
N ARG A 119 8.68 10.45 14.18
CA ARG A 119 9.27 10.26 15.51
C ARG A 119 9.00 11.50 16.35
N ALA A 120 8.14 11.35 17.35
CA ALA A 120 7.70 12.40 18.26
C ALA A 120 7.24 13.68 17.53
N GLY A 121 6.50 13.51 16.43
CA GLY A 121 6.03 14.62 15.59
C GLY A 121 7.00 15.07 14.50
N THR A 122 8.26 14.59 14.50
CA THR A 122 9.27 14.95 13.49
C THR A 122 9.37 13.88 12.41
N GLY A 123 9.43 14.27 11.14
CA GLY A 123 9.55 13.34 10.02
C GLY A 123 11.01 12.96 9.69
N GLU A 124 11.26 11.70 9.42
CA GLU A 124 12.53 11.17 8.94
C GLU A 124 12.33 9.96 8.00
N ILE A 125 13.36 9.61 7.24
CA ILE A 125 13.42 8.36 6.48
C ILE A 125 14.39 7.40 7.16
N LEU A 126 13.87 6.28 7.67
CA LEU A 126 14.68 5.17 8.12
C LEU A 126 15.24 4.41 6.90
N ARG A 127 16.52 4.06 6.95
CA ARG A 127 17.21 3.23 5.95
C ARG A 127 17.81 2.03 6.63
N ARG A 128 17.44 0.83 6.19
CA ARG A 128 18.07 -0.43 6.56
C ARG A 128 18.99 -0.89 5.46
N SER A 129 20.28 -0.95 5.76
CA SER A 129 21.30 -1.58 4.91
C SER A 129 21.91 -2.77 5.64
N ALA A 130 22.81 -3.54 5.02
CA ALA A 130 23.52 -4.63 5.70
C ALA A 130 24.25 -4.18 6.99
N ALA A 131 24.67 -2.92 7.08
CA ALA A 131 25.36 -2.35 8.25
C ALA A 131 24.43 -2.02 9.43
N GLY A 132 23.11 -2.01 9.22
CA GLY A 132 22.12 -1.68 10.25
C GLY A 132 21.19 -0.54 9.82
N TRP A 133 20.61 0.12 10.81
CA TRP A 133 19.68 1.22 10.62
C TRP A 133 20.40 2.56 10.63
N ASN A 134 19.96 3.46 9.76
CA ASN A 134 20.26 4.89 9.82
C ASN A 134 18.99 5.70 9.60
N ALA A 135 18.93 6.92 10.14
CA ALA A 135 17.82 7.84 9.91
C ALA A 135 18.32 9.05 9.11
N VAL A 136 17.54 9.45 8.11
CA VAL A 136 17.77 10.67 7.34
C VAL A 136 16.66 11.67 7.68
N PRO A 137 16.94 12.70 8.48
CA PRO A 137 15.92 13.65 8.91
C PRO A 137 15.36 14.42 7.72
N LEU A 138 14.07 14.74 7.77
CA LEU A 138 13.50 15.74 6.86
C LEU A 138 13.97 17.14 7.28
N PRO A 139 14.14 18.08 6.34
CA PRO A 139 14.55 19.45 6.64
C PRO A 139 13.47 20.26 7.38
N GLN A 140 12.23 19.76 7.41
CA GLN A 140 11.09 20.42 8.06
C GLN A 140 10.04 19.41 8.51
N THR A 141 9.22 19.81 9.48
CA THR A 141 8.09 19.02 9.97
C THR A 141 6.88 19.19 9.06
N LEU A 142 6.35 18.08 8.57
CA LEU A 142 5.11 18.01 7.78
C LEU A 142 3.98 17.46 8.65
N TRP A 143 2.74 17.90 8.40
CA TRP A 143 1.62 17.77 9.34
C TRP A 143 0.41 17.09 8.70
N THR A 144 0.22 17.20 7.38
CA THR A 144 -0.96 16.67 6.66
C THR A 144 -0.58 16.11 5.28
N TYR A 145 -1.39 15.17 4.78
CA TYR A 145 -1.25 14.47 3.49
C TYR A 145 0.14 13.86 3.23
N GLN A 146 0.79 13.41 4.30
CA GLN A 146 2.16 12.97 4.21
C GLN A 146 2.27 11.64 3.45
N ASP A 147 3.07 11.63 2.39
CA ASP A 147 3.34 10.42 1.63
C ASP A 147 4.79 10.37 1.15
N PHE A 148 5.28 9.16 0.89
CA PHE A 148 6.69 8.90 0.63
C PHE A 148 6.89 7.88 -0.50
N THR A 149 7.90 8.12 -1.32
CA THR A 149 8.38 7.12 -2.27
C THR A 149 9.89 7.20 -2.43
N ALA A 150 10.52 6.08 -2.72
CA ALA A 150 11.95 6.00 -2.98
C ALA A 150 12.25 4.94 -4.03
N VAL A 151 13.28 5.22 -4.82
CA VAL A 151 13.80 4.40 -5.90
C VAL A 151 15.32 4.57 -5.94
N PRO A 152 16.07 3.70 -6.65
CA PRO A 152 17.50 3.93 -6.84
C PRO A 152 17.77 5.32 -7.42
N GLY A 153 18.58 6.12 -6.72
CA GLY A 153 18.98 7.46 -7.13
C GLY A 153 18.01 8.60 -6.78
N GLY A 154 16.89 8.35 -6.09
CA GLY A 154 15.97 9.42 -5.69
C GLY A 154 14.92 9.01 -4.66
N ALA A 155 14.53 9.96 -3.81
CA ALA A 155 13.37 9.80 -2.93
C ALA A 155 12.59 11.10 -2.81
N TRP A 156 11.28 10.99 -2.55
CA TRP A 156 10.40 12.13 -2.39
C TRP A 156 9.51 11.96 -1.18
N VAL A 157 9.25 13.09 -0.51
CA VAL A 157 8.21 13.23 0.51
C VAL A 157 7.32 14.38 0.10
N VAL A 158 6.01 14.16 0.19
CA VAL A 158 4.99 15.20 -0.01
C VAL A 158 4.24 15.42 1.29
N GLY A 159 3.68 16.61 1.48
CA GLY A 159 2.84 16.94 2.61
C GLY A 159 2.72 18.45 2.79
N GLU A 160 2.16 18.89 3.91
CA GLU A 160 1.99 20.31 4.24
C GLU A 160 2.66 20.69 5.55
N ASP A 161 3.09 21.94 5.65
CA ASP A 161 3.45 22.62 6.89
C ASP A 161 2.64 23.93 7.05
N ASP A 162 3.02 24.75 8.02
CA ASP A 162 2.38 26.04 8.31
C ASP A 162 2.49 27.07 7.17
N THR A 163 3.39 26.84 6.21
CA THR A 163 3.56 27.65 4.99
C THR A 163 2.93 27.00 3.76
N GLY A 164 2.21 25.88 3.93
CA GLY A 164 1.47 25.18 2.89
C GLY A 164 2.19 23.96 2.31
N LEU A 165 1.81 23.56 1.10
CA LEU A 165 2.34 22.39 0.40
C LEU A 165 3.88 22.38 0.34
N LYS A 166 4.45 21.19 0.54
CA LYS A 166 5.85 20.86 0.34
C LYS A 166 5.99 19.59 -0.49
N VAL A 167 6.92 19.66 -1.45
CA VAL A 167 7.46 18.50 -2.15
C VAL A 167 8.96 18.49 -1.91
N LEU A 168 9.43 17.52 -1.15
CA LEU A 168 10.84 17.32 -0.83
C LEU A 168 11.43 16.27 -1.76
N HIS A 169 12.63 16.51 -2.28
CA HIS A 169 13.38 15.59 -3.12
C HIS A 169 14.77 15.33 -2.53
N TYR A 170 15.13 14.06 -2.39
CA TYR A 170 16.44 13.60 -1.94
C TYR A 170 17.23 13.03 -3.10
N ASP A 171 18.41 13.59 -3.37
CA ASP A 171 19.26 13.25 -4.52
C ASP A 171 20.37 12.23 -4.21
N GLY A 172 20.42 11.70 -2.99
CA GLY A 172 21.52 10.87 -2.51
C GLY A 172 22.42 11.56 -1.48
N SER A 173 22.42 12.90 -1.47
CA SER A 173 23.25 13.70 -0.57
C SER A 173 22.42 14.50 0.45
N GLY A 174 21.31 15.07 0.02
CA GLY A 174 20.48 15.94 0.86
C GLY A 174 19.08 16.16 0.32
N TRP A 175 18.22 16.74 1.15
CA TRP A 175 16.86 17.12 0.78
C TRP A 175 16.83 18.52 0.20
N THR A 176 16.06 18.70 -0.87
CA THR A 176 15.73 20.00 -1.45
C THR A 176 14.23 20.14 -1.63
N THR A 177 13.70 21.34 -1.43
CA THR A 177 12.29 21.64 -1.72
C THR A 177 12.13 21.88 -3.22
N GLN A 178 11.14 21.24 -3.82
CA GLN A 178 10.79 21.36 -5.23
C GLN A 178 9.48 22.14 -5.38
N ALA A 179 9.43 23.01 -6.38
CA ALA A 179 8.21 23.72 -6.73
C ALA A 179 7.22 22.78 -7.44
N THR A 180 5.94 23.08 -7.30
CA THR A 180 4.87 22.47 -8.10
C THR A 180 4.32 23.51 -9.08
N PRO A 181 3.61 23.08 -10.14
CA PRO A 181 2.92 24.01 -11.03
C PRO A 181 1.95 24.94 -10.26
N ASP A 182 1.76 26.15 -10.78
CA ASP A 182 0.84 27.13 -10.20
C ASP A 182 -0.59 26.57 -10.08
N GLY A 183 -1.25 26.87 -8.96
CA GLY A 183 -2.64 26.48 -8.70
C GLY A 183 -2.83 25.10 -8.06
N VAL A 184 -1.75 24.35 -7.85
CA VAL A 184 -1.76 23.16 -6.99
C VAL A 184 -1.94 23.60 -5.53
N LEU A 185 -2.97 23.05 -4.87
CA LEU A 185 -3.31 23.41 -3.48
C LEU A 185 -2.67 22.44 -2.48
N TYR A 186 -2.74 21.14 -2.76
CA TYR A 186 -2.15 20.09 -1.93
C TYR A 186 -1.90 18.82 -2.73
N VAL A 187 -0.92 18.03 -2.30
CA VAL A 187 -0.52 16.76 -2.91
C VAL A 187 -0.85 15.64 -1.94
N MET A 188 -1.70 14.71 -2.37
CA MET A 188 -2.28 13.68 -1.51
C MET A 188 -1.48 12.37 -1.53
N GLY A 189 -0.62 12.20 -2.53
CA GLY A 189 0.37 11.15 -2.51
C GLY A 189 1.23 11.07 -3.77
N ILE A 190 2.18 10.14 -3.72
CA ILE A 190 3.30 10.06 -4.66
C ILE A 190 3.76 8.61 -4.87
N ASN A 191 4.16 8.29 -6.10
CA ASN A 191 4.89 7.07 -6.44
C ASN A 191 5.96 7.37 -7.49
N ALA A 192 7.08 6.65 -7.44
CA ALA A 192 8.15 6.79 -8.42
C ALA A 192 8.47 5.45 -9.09
N ARG A 193 8.78 5.52 -10.38
CA ARG A 193 9.33 4.41 -11.16
C ARG A 193 10.84 4.48 -11.23
N THR A 194 11.38 5.69 -11.40
CA THR A 194 12.82 5.98 -11.47
C THR A 194 13.11 7.37 -10.88
N ALA A 195 14.39 7.71 -10.67
CA ALA A 195 14.84 9.03 -10.21
C ALA A 195 14.33 10.20 -11.10
N THR A 196 13.96 9.91 -12.35
CA THR A 196 13.51 10.90 -13.35
C THR A 196 12.07 10.66 -13.82
N ASP A 197 11.32 9.79 -13.14
CA ASP A 197 9.92 9.49 -13.47
C ASP A 197 9.16 9.19 -12.17
N ALA A 198 8.66 10.27 -11.55
CA ALA A 198 7.79 10.23 -10.39
C ALA A 198 6.44 10.87 -10.72
N TRP A 199 5.38 10.37 -10.08
CA TRP A 199 4.00 10.76 -10.34
C TRP A 199 3.34 11.04 -9.00
N ALA A 200 2.68 12.19 -8.91
CA ALA A 200 1.94 12.59 -7.73
C ALA A 200 0.51 12.95 -8.11
N TRP A 201 -0.44 12.76 -7.21
CA TRP A 201 -1.81 13.24 -7.40
C TRP A 201 -2.12 14.33 -6.40
N ALA A 202 -2.85 15.33 -6.87
CA ALA A 202 -3.00 16.60 -6.20
C ALA A 202 -4.37 17.19 -6.51
N ASP A 203 -4.79 18.16 -5.72
CA ASP A 203 -5.99 18.95 -6.02
C ASP A 203 -5.64 20.39 -6.36
N THR A 204 -6.46 20.96 -7.23
CA THR A 204 -6.48 22.37 -7.61
C THR A 204 -7.83 22.98 -7.25
N SER A 205 -8.01 24.28 -7.46
CA SER A 205 -9.31 24.93 -7.33
C SER A 205 -10.38 24.39 -8.31
N THR A 206 -9.96 23.64 -9.34
CA THR A 206 -10.85 23.08 -10.38
C THR A 206 -11.06 21.57 -10.28
N GLY A 207 -10.45 20.92 -9.29
CA GLY A 207 -10.51 19.48 -9.06
C GLY A 207 -9.15 18.79 -9.09
N SER A 208 -9.16 17.46 -9.07
CA SER A 208 -7.94 16.65 -9.04
C SER A 208 -7.12 16.75 -10.33
N THR A 209 -5.80 16.69 -10.16
CA THR A 209 -4.80 16.64 -11.21
C THR A 209 -3.71 15.60 -10.89
N VAL A 210 -2.91 15.25 -11.89
CA VAL A 210 -1.77 14.37 -11.75
C VAL A 210 -0.52 15.11 -12.22
N LEU A 211 0.48 15.18 -11.36
CA LEU A 211 1.77 15.78 -11.64
C LEU A 211 2.79 14.69 -12.01
N ARG A 212 3.74 15.05 -12.88
CA ARG A 212 4.87 14.20 -13.24
C ARG A 212 6.18 14.95 -13.08
N TRP A 213 7.12 14.29 -12.41
CA TRP A 213 8.52 14.68 -12.35
C TRP A 213 9.25 14.14 -13.58
N ASP A 214 9.95 15.01 -14.29
CA ASP A 214 10.71 14.66 -15.51
C ASP A 214 12.23 14.49 -15.28
N GLY A 215 12.68 14.55 -14.03
CA GLY A 215 14.09 14.58 -13.66
C GLY A 215 14.59 15.97 -13.26
N THR A 216 13.84 17.03 -13.57
CA THR A 216 14.23 18.42 -13.30
C THR A 216 13.15 19.25 -12.65
N ALA A 217 11.88 19.06 -13.03
CA ALA A 217 10.76 19.82 -12.50
C ALA A 217 9.48 18.97 -12.46
N TRP A 218 8.55 19.38 -11.59
CA TRP A 218 7.18 18.87 -11.60
C TRP A 218 6.37 19.61 -12.66
N GLN A 219 5.66 18.85 -13.49
CA GLN A 219 4.77 19.38 -14.52
C GLN A 219 3.39 18.72 -14.41
N ASP A 220 2.35 19.40 -14.91
CA ASP A 220 1.05 18.76 -15.13
C ASP A 220 1.21 17.63 -16.16
N ALA A 221 0.86 16.40 -15.76
CA ALA A 221 0.95 15.22 -16.61
C ALA A 221 -0.15 15.18 -17.69
N LYS A 222 -1.12 16.11 -17.62
CA LYS A 222 -2.27 16.25 -18.54
C LYS A 222 -3.06 14.96 -18.67
N VAL A 223 -3.23 14.27 -17.54
CA VAL A 223 -4.04 13.05 -17.48
C VAL A 223 -5.52 13.45 -17.64
N PRO A 224 -6.25 12.87 -18.62
CA PRO A 224 -7.66 13.20 -18.83
C PRO A 224 -8.55 12.49 -17.81
N LEU A 225 -8.45 12.88 -16.54
CA LEU A 225 -9.22 12.32 -15.44
C LEU A 225 -10.73 12.48 -15.70
N PRO A 226 -11.57 11.52 -15.26
CA PRO A 226 -13.02 11.71 -15.32
C PRO A 226 -13.45 12.97 -14.54
N PRO A 227 -14.50 13.69 -14.98
CA PRO A 227 -15.01 14.83 -14.22
C PRO A 227 -15.52 14.40 -12.84
N ASN A 228 -15.41 15.28 -11.84
CA ASN A 228 -15.80 15.02 -10.46
C ASN A 228 -15.18 13.72 -9.90
N SER A 229 -13.90 13.53 -10.14
CA SER A 229 -13.16 12.36 -9.68
C SER A 229 -12.08 12.72 -8.68
N ASN A 230 -11.77 11.76 -7.81
CA ASN A 230 -10.63 11.78 -6.91
C ASN A 230 -9.67 10.65 -7.31
N VAL A 231 -8.38 10.90 -7.14
CA VAL A 231 -7.33 9.88 -7.29
C VAL A 231 -7.00 9.31 -5.91
N HIS A 232 -6.94 7.99 -5.79
CA HIS A 232 -6.54 7.33 -4.53
C HIS A 232 -5.14 6.73 -4.62
N THR A 233 -4.77 6.21 -5.79
CA THR A 233 -3.47 5.57 -5.99
C THR A 233 -3.06 5.55 -7.46
N ILE A 234 -1.75 5.52 -7.71
CA ILE A 234 -1.14 5.39 -9.03
C ILE A 234 -0.15 4.23 -9.00
N LEU A 235 -0.42 3.17 -9.76
CA LEU A 235 0.50 2.06 -9.99
C LEU A 235 1.36 2.35 -11.23
N LEU A 236 2.67 2.45 -11.00
CA LEU A 236 3.68 2.60 -12.05
C LEU A 236 4.34 1.24 -12.32
N GLU A 237 4.20 0.73 -13.54
CA GLU A 237 4.81 -0.55 -13.94
C GLU A 237 6.11 -0.31 -14.73
N PRO A 238 7.15 -1.17 -14.63
CA PRO A 238 8.41 -1.00 -15.37
C PRO A 238 8.25 -0.91 -16.89
N SER A 239 7.17 -1.46 -17.44
CA SER A 239 6.85 -1.42 -18.87
C SER A 239 6.46 -0.04 -19.41
N GLY A 240 6.37 0.98 -18.55
CA GLY A 240 5.80 2.28 -18.91
C GLY A 240 4.29 2.38 -18.69
N ARG A 241 3.61 1.25 -18.46
CA ARG A 241 2.18 1.24 -18.11
C ARG A 241 1.95 1.97 -16.78
N VAL A 242 0.89 2.77 -16.75
CA VAL A 242 0.40 3.49 -15.57
C VAL A 242 -1.05 3.10 -15.36
N THR A 243 -1.43 2.75 -14.13
CA THR A 243 -2.82 2.48 -13.76
C THR A 243 -3.20 3.37 -12.59
N ILE A 244 -4.24 4.18 -12.75
CA ILE A 244 -4.81 5.06 -11.73
C ILE A 244 -6.09 4.41 -11.20
N GLY A 245 -6.18 4.31 -9.88
CA GLY A 245 -7.39 3.93 -9.16
C GLY A 245 -7.98 5.14 -8.44
N GLY A 246 -9.30 5.31 -8.53
CA GLY A 246 -9.97 6.47 -7.97
C GLY A 246 -11.47 6.29 -7.85
N SER A 247 -12.15 7.30 -7.33
CA SER A 247 -13.61 7.39 -7.28
C SER A 247 -14.10 8.49 -8.19
N GLN A 248 -15.22 8.28 -8.87
CA GLN A 248 -15.94 9.31 -9.59
C GLN A 248 -17.32 9.50 -8.96
N TYR A 249 -17.69 10.75 -8.67
CA TYR A 249 -18.99 11.10 -8.13
C TYR A 249 -19.93 11.51 -9.25
N THR A 250 -21.06 10.83 -9.37
CA THR A 250 -22.13 11.13 -10.34
C THR A 250 -23.47 10.97 -9.65
N ASP A 251 -24.31 12.01 -9.71
CA ASP A 251 -25.65 12.02 -9.09
C ASP A 251 -25.66 11.61 -7.60
N GLY A 252 -24.65 12.06 -6.84
CA GLY A 252 -24.51 11.76 -5.42
C GLY A 252 -23.97 10.36 -5.10
N VAL A 253 -23.61 9.57 -6.11
CA VAL A 253 -23.08 8.21 -5.94
C VAL A 253 -21.62 8.15 -6.37
N ALA A 254 -20.77 7.64 -5.49
CA ALA A 254 -19.37 7.33 -5.81
C ALA A 254 -19.28 5.99 -6.55
N ARG A 255 -18.49 5.95 -7.63
CA ARG A 255 -18.14 4.72 -8.36
C ARG A 255 -16.64 4.62 -8.54
N THR A 256 -16.07 3.46 -8.24
CA THR A 256 -14.66 3.21 -8.52
C THR A 256 -14.40 3.21 -10.03
N TYR A 257 -13.38 3.94 -10.46
CA TYR A 257 -12.85 3.85 -11.83
C TYR A 257 -11.42 3.33 -11.81
N LEU A 258 -11.04 2.66 -12.90
CA LEU A 258 -9.66 2.32 -13.22
C LEU A 258 -9.29 2.96 -14.56
N MET A 259 -8.23 3.76 -14.56
CA MET A 259 -7.75 4.46 -15.75
C MET A 259 -6.33 4.01 -16.07
N THR A 260 -6.13 3.41 -17.26
CA THR A 260 -4.84 2.81 -17.64
C THR A 260 -4.24 3.50 -18.85
N PHE A 261 -2.97 3.87 -18.76
CA PHE A 261 -2.15 4.29 -19.90
C PHE A 261 -1.40 3.09 -20.47
N ASN A 262 -1.59 2.79 -21.76
CA ASN A 262 -0.95 1.66 -22.43
C ASN A 262 0.34 2.03 -23.20
N GLY A 263 0.89 3.23 -22.99
CA GLY A 263 2.01 3.76 -23.77
C GLY A 263 1.59 4.67 -24.94
N ARG A 264 0.31 4.67 -25.33
CA ARG A 264 -0.22 5.52 -26.40
C ARG A 264 -1.43 6.33 -25.98
N ALA A 265 -2.37 5.70 -25.28
CA ALA A 265 -3.63 6.31 -24.91
C ALA A 265 -4.06 5.89 -23.51
N TRP A 266 -4.82 6.78 -22.88
CA TRP A 266 -5.53 6.50 -21.64
C TRP A 266 -6.87 5.83 -21.93
N ARG A 267 -7.24 4.86 -21.11
CA ARG A 267 -8.55 4.21 -21.14
C ARG A 267 -9.10 4.10 -19.74
N THR A 268 -10.31 4.64 -19.54
CA THR A 268 -11.06 4.52 -18.28
C THR A 268 -12.04 3.35 -18.35
N THR A 269 -12.17 2.64 -17.24
CA THR A 269 -13.11 1.51 -17.05
C THR A 269 -13.77 1.60 -15.69
N TYR A 270 -14.95 1.01 -15.59
CA TYR A 270 -15.74 0.93 -14.35
C TYR A 270 -16.04 -0.53 -14.05
N PRO A 271 -15.05 -1.30 -13.58
CA PRO A 271 -15.31 -2.65 -13.08
C PRO A 271 -16.33 -2.61 -11.93
N PRO A 272 -17.10 -3.68 -11.68
CA PRO A 272 -18.14 -3.72 -10.66
C PRO A 272 -17.56 -3.82 -9.24
N LEU A 273 -16.80 -2.80 -8.83
CA LEU A 273 -16.12 -2.69 -7.54
C LEU A 273 -16.93 -1.87 -6.51
N GLY A 274 -18.08 -1.32 -6.91
CA GLY A 274 -18.89 -0.45 -6.05
C GLY A 274 -18.19 0.87 -5.73
N ASP A 275 -18.23 1.26 -4.46
CA ASP A 275 -17.60 2.45 -3.88
C ASP A 275 -16.23 2.13 -3.24
N THR A 276 -15.55 1.10 -3.74
CA THR A 276 -14.23 0.68 -3.21
C THR A 276 -13.22 1.83 -3.26
N TYR A 277 -12.63 2.12 -2.11
CA TYR A 277 -11.45 2.96 -1.99
C TYR A 277 -10.20 2.16 -2.35
N THR A 278 -9.56 2.50 -3.48
CA THR A 278 -8.44 1.75 -4.06
C THR A 278 -7.11 2.11 -3.41
N GLU A 279 -6.93 1.80 -2.11
CA GLU A 279 -5.70 2.16 -1.37
C GLU A 279 -4.47 1.39 -1.88
N ALA A 280 -4.66 0.11 -2.21
CA ALA A 280 -3.60 -0.74 -2.72
C ALA A 280 -4.02 -1.39 -4.04
N MET A 281 -3.06 -1.48 -4.96
CA MET A 281 -3.27 -2.08 -6.26
C MET A 281 -1.94 -2.61 -6.78
N VAL A 282 -1.93 -3.88 -7.20
CA VAL A 282 -0.73 -4.51 -7.76
C VAL A 282 -1.04 -5.32 -9.00
N ARG A 283 -0.07 -5.40 -9.90
CA ARG A 283 -0.10 -6.34 -11.02
C ARG A 283 0.32 -7.72 -10.51
N GLY A 284 -0.61 -8.67 -10.54
CA GLY A 284 -0.37 -10.05 -10.11
C GLY A 284 0.59 -10.81 -11.04
N PRO A 285 1.06 -11.99 -10.63
CA PRO A 285 1.92 -12.84 -11.44
C PRO A 285 1.24 -13.36 -12.72
N ASP A 286 -0.08 -13.36 -12.73
CA ASP A 286 -0.93 -13.69 -13.87
C ASP A 286 -1.18 -12.51 -14.82
N GLY A 287 -0.61 -11.34 -14.55
CA GLY A 287 -0.80 -10.12 -15.34
C GLY A 287 -2.14 -9.41 -15.09
N ALA A 288 -3.02 -9.96 -14.24
CA ALA A 288 -4.23 -9.27 -13.83
C ALA A 288 -3.92 -8.21 -12.77
N LEU A 289 -4.82 -7.26 -12.64
CA LEU A 289 -4.75 -6.24 -11.60
C LEU A 289 -5.48 -6.75 -10.36
N TRP A 290 -4.84 -6.65 -9.20
CA TRP A 290 -5.37 -7.13 -7.93
C TRP A 290 -5.53 -5.98 -6.95
N LEU A 291 -6.68 -5.94 -6.29
CA LEU A 291 -7.02 -4.92 -5.31
C LEU A 291 -7.72 -5.56 -4.11
N PRO A 292 -7.40 -5.16 -2.87
CA PRO A 292 -8.29 -5.40 -1.75
C PRO A 292 -9.57 -4.59 -1.94
N VAL A 293 -10.71 -5.17 -1.57
CA VAL A 293 -12.01 -4.50 -1.65
C VAL A 293 -12.80 -4.74 -0.37
N ARG A 294 -13.83 -3.93 -0.13
CA ARG A 294 -14.73 -4.17 1.00
C ARG A 294 -15.40 -5.52 0.84
N SER A 295 -15.31 -6.34 1.88
CA SER A 295 -15.93 -7.66 1.87
C SER A 295 -17.44 -7.57 2.02
N ASP A 296 -18.14 -8.42 1.28
CA ASP A 296 -19.58 -8.69 1.40
C ASP A 296 -19.85 -9.96 2.23
N ARG A 297 -18.79 -10.61 2.73
CA ARG A 297 -18.87 -11.76 3.63
C ARG A 297 -18.37 -11.36 5.00
N ALA A 298 -19.13 -11.73 6.03
CA ALA A 298 -18.64 -11.64 7.39
C ALA A 298 -17.32 -12.43 7.51
N PHE A 299 -16.41 -11.93 8.35
CA PHE A 299 -15.24 -12.69 8.80
C PHE A 299 -14.18 -13.03 7.73
N GLN A 300 -14.32 -12.51 6.51
CA GLN A 300 -13.40 -12.76 5.40
C GLN A 300 -12.97 -11.45 4.75
N SER A 301 -11.70 -11.37 4.35
CA SER A 301 -11.24 -10.36 3.39
C SER A 301 -11.71 -10.71 1.98
N LYS A 302 -11.83 -9.69 1.12
CA LYS A 302 -12.22 -9.84 -0.28
C LYS A 302 -11.19 -9.16 -1.19
N TYR A 303 -10.90 -9.81 -2.30
CA TYR A 303 -9.95 -9.32 -3.30
C TYR A 303 -10.58 -9.39 -4.68
N ALA A 304 -10.48 -8.29 -5.41
CA ALA A 304 -10.85 -8.22 -6.82
C ALA A 304 -9.65 -8.53 -7.70
N ARG A 305 -9.87 -9.36 -8.71
CA ARG A 305 -8.97 -9.61 -9.83
C ARG A 305 -9.61 -9.03 -11.09
N VAL A 306 -9.00 -8.00 -11.67
CA VAL A 306 -9.45 -7.31 -12.87
C VAL A 306 -8.52 -7.65 -14.04
N ASP A 307 -9.08 -8.31 -15.04
CA ASP A 307 -8.36 -8.84 -16.21
C ASP A 307 -9.12 -8.44 -17.48
N GLY A 308 -8.66 -7.34 -18.09
CA GLY A 308 -9.38 -6.69 -19.18
C GLY A 308 -10.81 -6.32 -18.75
N PRO A 309 -11.86 -6.82 -19.43
CA PRO A 309 -13.24 -6.57 -19.05
C PRO A 309 -13.76 -7.48 -17.93
N ARG A 310 -13.02 -8.52 -17.54
CA ARG A 310 -13.48 -9.50 -16.56
C ARG A 310 -13.05 -9.09 -15.16
N THR A 311 -13.99 -9.13 -14.23
CA THR A 311 -13.72 -8.96 -12.80
C THR A 311 -14.19 -10.20 -12.06
N THR A 312 -13.29 -10.82 -11.31
CA THR A 312 -13.58 -11.97 -10.46
C THR A 312 -13.17 -11.66 -9.03
N PHE A 313 -13.84 -12.28 -8.06
CA PHE A 313 -13.57 -12.07 -6.65
C PHE A 313 -13.06 -13.34 -5.99
N SER A 314 -12.18 -13.16 -5.02
CA SER A 314 -11.68 -14.23 -4.15
C SER A 314 -11.68 -13.75 -2.71
N TYR A 315 -11.68 -14.69 -1.78
CA TYR A 315 -11.84 -14.40 -0.36
C TYR A 315 -10.68 -15.00 0.43
N GLY A 316 -10.27 -14.28 1.47
CA GLY A 316 -9.37 -14.82 2.49
C GLY A 316 -10.01 -15.97 3.27
N PRO A 317 -9.23 -16.70 4.08
CA PRO A 317 -9.78 -17.70 4.99
C PRO A 317 -10.75 -17.05 5.98
N GLU A 318 -11.79 -17.79 6.34
CA GLU A 318 -12.78 -17.40 7.34
C GLU A 318 -12.16 -17.29 8.73
N ARG A 319 -12.54 -16.26 9.48
CA ARG A 319 -12.14 -16.04 10.87
C ARG A 319 -13.36 -15.90 11.74
N THR A 320 -13.94 -17.02 12.17
CA THR A 320 -15.24 -17.07 12.86
C THR A 320 -15.37 -16.18 14.11
N ASN A 321 -14.27 -15.72 14.69
CA ASN A 321 -14.27 -14.81 15.84
C ASN A 321 -14.17 -13.31 15.44
N ALA A 322 -13.93 -13.02 14.17
CA ALA A 322 -13.86 -11.66 13.66
C ALA A 322 -15.24 -10.99 13.66
N ILE A 323 -15.30 -9.68 13.46
CA ILE A 323 -16.50 -8.87 13.18
C ILE A 323 -16.29 -8.19 11.84
N ASP A 324 -15.06 -7.72 11.61
CA ASP A 324 -14.66 -7.07 10.38
C ASP A 324 -13.24 -7.50 9.99
N VAL A 325 -12.99 -7.61 8.69
CA VAL A 325 -11.68 -7.97 8.13
C VAL A 325 -11.37 -7.00 7.00
N LYS A 326 -10.46 -6.06 7.26
CA LYS A 326 -10.11 -4.98 6.34
C LYS A 326 -8.71 -5.19 5.78
N PRO A 327 -8.56 -5.86 4.63
CA PRO A 327 -7.29 -5.82 3.91
C PRO A 327 -7.02 -4.37 3.48
N ARG A 328 -5.77 -3.90 3.66
CA ARG A 328 -5.41 -2.51 3.40
C ARG A 328 -4.25 -2.38 2.43
N ALA A 329 -3.15 -3.09 2.70
CA ALA A 329 -1.97 -3.12 1.87
C ALA A 329 -1.88 -4.42 1.06
N LEU A 330 -1.27 -4.35 -0.12
CA LEU A 330 -1.15 -5.50 -1.03
C LEU A 330 0.19 -5.38 -1.78
N ALA A 331 0.94 -6.47 -1.84
CA ALA A 331 2.25 -6.55 -2.48
C ALA A 331 2.37 -7.84 -3.30
N ARG A 332 3.20 -7.81 -4.35
CA ARG A 332 3.60 -9.01 -5.10
C ARG A 332 4.87 -9.61 -4.50
N ALA A 333 4.82 -10.88 -4.12
CA ALA A 333 5.93 -11.64 -3.57
C ALA A 333 6.29 -12.80 -4.52
N GLY A 334 7.04 -12.49 -5.59
CA GLY A 334 7.37 -13.47 -6.63
C GLY A 334 6.13 -13.93 -7.42
N SER A 335 5.78 -15.21 -7.30
CA SER A 335 4.57 -15.83 -7.87
C SER A 335 3.35 -15.76 -6.94
N ALA A 336 3.47 -15.10 -5.80
CA ALA A 336 2.40 -14.93 -4.83
C ALA A 336 2.00 -13.46 -4.67
N LEU A 337 0.84 -13.25 -4.05
CA LEU A 337 0.45 -11.95 -3.48
C LEU A 337 0.50 -12.03 -1.95
N LEU A 338 0.93 -10.96 -1.31
CA LEU A 338 0.80 -10.78 0.13
C LEU A 338 -0.16 -9.62 0.39
N SER A 339 -1.13 -9.82 1.26
CA SER A 339 -2.05 -8.78 1.71
C SER A 339 -1.85 -8.57 3.20
N PHE A 340 -1.82 -7.31 3.64
CA PHE A 340 -1.73 -6.94 5.04
C PHE A 340 -2.91 -6.07 5.44
N GLY A 341 -3.52 -6.35 6.58
CA GLY A 341 -4.73 -5.65 7.01
C GLY A 341 -5.03 -5.83 8.47
N THR A 342 -6.22 -5.42 8.86
CA THR A 342 -6.71 -5.51 10.22
C THR A 342 -7.89 -6.48 10.32
N VAL A 343 -8.00 -7.14 11.47
CA VAL A 343 -9.14 -7.97 11.87
C VAL A 343 -9.68 -7.43 13.17
N GLU A 344 -10.94 -7.06 13.21
CA GLU A 344 -11.67 -6.74 14.43
C GLU A 344 -12.31 -8.01 14.98
N ILE A 345 -12.19 -8.30 16.29
CA ILE A 345 -12.67 -9.54 16.94
C ILE A 345 -13.62 -9.19 18.10
N TYR A 346 -14.65 -10.02 18.34
CA TYR A 346 -15.53 -9.91 19.53
C TYR A 346 -14.75 -10.10 20.85
N GLY A 347 -15.15 -9.33 21.87
CA GLY A 347 -14.42 -9.14 23.14
C GLY A 347 -13.90 -10.38 23.86
N SER A 348 -12.67 -10.27 24.33
CA SER A 348 -11.95 -11.22 25.18
C SER A 348 -12.66 -11.49 26.50
N LYS A 349 -12.85 -12.77 26.85
CA LYS A 349 -12.59 -13.20 28.24
C LYS A 349 -11.07 -13.39 28.40
N PRO A 350 -10.49 -13.20 29.61
CA PRO A 350 -9.03 -13.19 29.81
C PRO A 350 -8.29 -14.50 29.54
N ASN A 351 -8.98 -15.58 29.18
CA ASN A 351 -8.38 -16.91 29.02
C ASN A 351 -8.83 -17.53 27.71
N LEU A 352 -8.13 -17.26 26.61
CA LEU A 352 -8.09 -18.17 25.47
C LEU A 352 -6.65 -18.22 24.93
N MET A 353 -5.96 -19.23 25.46
CA MET A 353 -4.99 -20.10 24.82
C MET A 353 -4.01 -19.49 23.82
N SER A 354 -2.76 -19.47 24.28
CA SER A 354 -1.60 -19.94 23.52
C SER A 354 -1.95 -20.62 22.19
N GLU A 355 -1.42 -20.10 21.09
CA GLU A 355 -1.01 -20.95 19.97
C GLU A 355 0.03 -21.95 20.50
N ARG A 356 -0.46 -23.07 21.01
CA ARG A 356 0.30 -24.31 21.20
C ARG A 356 -0.64 -25.48 21.04
N LEU A 357 -0.10 -26.51 20.39
CA LEU A 357 -0.66 -27.80 19.94
C LEU A 357 -1.08 -27.71 18.46
N GLY A 358 -0.26 -28.15 17.49
CA GLY A 358 0.56 -29.37 17.51
C GLY A 358 -0.32 -30.54 17.09
N GLY A 359 -0.30 -30.84 15.80
CA GLY A 359 -0.98 -31.94 15.11
C GLY A 359 -0.58 -31.94 13.65
#